data_AF-A0A1F2QM84-F1
#
_entry.id   AF-A0A1F2QM84-F1
#
_cell.length_a   1.000
_cell.length_b   1.000
_cell.length_c   1.000
_cell.angle_alpha   90.00
_cell.angle_beta   90.00
_cell.angle_gamma   90.00
#
_symmetry.space_group_name_H-M   'P 1'
#
loop_
_entity.id
_entity.type
_entity.pdbx_description
1 polymer ?
#
loop_
_entity_poly.entity_id
_entity_poly.type
_entity_poly.pdbx_seq_one_letter_code
_entity_poly.pdbx_strand_id
1 'polypeptide(L)'
;MAKGDQRSGIVLDLLPSDAVINPGDLVVTSGLGGNFPRGLLLGSIRDVEERPQAPFKSATLEPAATMSGLETVLVLVSFKPARLTGP
;
A
#
# COMPACT_ATOMS: atom_id res chain seq x y z
N MET A 1 -6.02 -1.17 -2.90
CA MET A 1 -4.97 -2.06 -3.44
C MET A 1 -3.75 -1.23 -3.82
N ALA A 2 -2.54 -1.72 -3.58
CA ALA A 2 -1.32 -1.04 -4.01
C ALA A 2 -0.93 -1.46 -5.45
N LYS A 3 -0.55 -0.49 -6.28
CA LYS A 3 -0.03 -0.69 -7.65
C LYS A 3 1.14 0.27 -7.92
N GLY A 4 1.98 -0.05 -8.90
CA GLY A 4 2.97 0.87 -9.44
C GLY A 4 2.37 1.82 -10.48
N ASP A 5 2.90 3.04 -10.59
CA ASP A 5 2.60 3.96 -11.69
C ASP A 5 3.70 3.97 -12.77
N GLN A 6 3.49 4.73 -13.85
CA GLN A 6 4.44 4.84 -14.96
C GLN A 6 5.68 5.70 -14.64
N ARG A 7 5.71 6.39 -13.49
CA ARG A 7 6.75 7.33 -13.05
C ARG A 7 7.42 6.87 -11.74
N SER A 8 7.41 5.58 -11.43
CA SER A 8 8.04 4.96 -10.26
C SER A 8 7.44 5.33 -8.88
N GLY A 9 6.20 5.83 -8.85
CA GLY A 9 5.40 6.03 -7.65
C GLY A 9 4.56 4.80 -7.26
N ILE A 10 4.15 4.74 -6.00
CA ILE A 10 3.19 3.75 -5.50
C ILE A 10 1.82 4.42 -5.35
N VAL A 11 0.79 3.81 -5.90
CA VAL A 11 -0.60 4.28 -5.80
C VAL A 11 -1.42 3.26 -5.01
N LEU A 12 -2.14 3.74 -4.00
CA LEU A 12 -3.24 3.03 -3.36
C LEU A 12 -4.56 3.39 -4.03
N ASP A 13 -5.21 2.40 -4.65
CA ASP A 13 -6.54 2.53 -5.23
C ASP A 13 -7.61 1.86 -4.37
N LEU A 14 -8.88 2.04 -4.76
CA LEU A 14 -10.04 1.36 -4.14
C LEU A 14 -10.16 1.69 -2.65
N LEU A 15 -9.77 2.91 -2.27
CA LEU A 15 -9.96 3.41 -0.92
C LEU A 15 -11.44 3.82 -0.78
N PRO A 16 -12.17 3.35 0.26
CA PRO A 16 -13.54 3.76 0.49
C PRO A 16 -13.66 5.29 0.58
N SER A 17 -14.71 5.85 0.00
CA SER A 17 -14.89 7.32 -0.02
C SER A 17 -15.12 7.92 1.38
N ASP A 18 -15.58 7.13 2.33
CA ASP A 18 -15.75 7.51 3.74
C ASP A 18 -14.49 7.27 4.60
N ALA A 19 -13.44 6.68 4.04
CA ALA A 19 -12.19 6.47 4.77
C ALA A 19 -11.50 7.81 5.07
N VAL A 20 -11.15 8.00 6.34
CA VAL A 20 -10.32 9.13 6.79
C VAL A 20 -8.86 8.76 6.59
N ILE A 21 -8.19 9.46 5.67
CA ILE A 21 -6.80 9.22 5.28
C ILE A 21 -6.10 10.57 5.18
N ASN A 22 -4.95 10.70 5.83
CA ASN A 22 -4.20 11.94 5.89
C ASN A 22 -2.78 11.76 5.31
N PRO A 23 -2.21 12.81 4.70
CA PRO A 23 -0.78 12.84 4.42
C PRO A 23 0.04 12.52 5.68
N GLY A 24 1.05 11.66 5.52
CA GLY A 24 1.87 11.15 6.62
C GLY A 24 1.40 9.81 7.21
N ASP A 25 0.17 9.36 6.95
CA ASP A 25 -0.31 8.06 7.44
C ASP A 25 0.55 6.91 6.88
N LEU A 26 0.95 5.98 7.74
CA LEU A 26 1.78 4.85 7.36
C LEU A 26 0.96 3.76 6.67
N VAL A 27 1.54 3.20 5.63
CA VAL A 27 0.92 2.14 4.83
C VAL A 27 1.73 0.86 4.95
N VAL A 28 1.05 -0.21 5.37
CA VAL A 28 1.64 -1.54 5.54
C VAL A 28 0.88 -2.60 4.74
N THR A 29 1.56 -3.70 4.40
CA THR A 29 0.89 -4.86 3.79
C THR A 29 -0.16 -5.44 4.73
N SER A 30 -1.38 -5.67 4.22
CA SER A 30 -2.46 -6.27 4.99
C SER A 30 -2.31 -7.80 5.13
N GLY A 31 -1.54 -8.42 4.23
CA GLY A 31 -1.47 -9.88 4.05
C GLY A 31 -2.72 -10.51 3.42
N LEU A 32 -3.73 -9.71 3.08
CA LEU A 32 -4.92 -10.15 2.37
C LEU A 32 -4.53 -10.59 0.96
N GLY A 33 -5.08 -11.72 0.50
CA GLY A 33 -4.71 -12.35 -0.77
C GLY A 33 -3.58 -13.39 -0.66
N GLY A 34 -2.95 -13.52 0.52
CA GLY A 34 -2.06 -14.64 0.84
C GLY A 34 -0.65 -14.62 0.20
N ASN A 35 -0.35 -13.61 -0.63
CA ASN A 35 0.93 -13.53 -1.37
C ASN A 35 2.03 -12.75 -0.64
N PHE A 36 1.69 -12.01 0.42
CA PHE A 36 2.66 -11.23 1.20
C PHE A 36 2.38 -11.41 2.71
N PRO A 37 3.41 -11.36 3.57
CA PRO A 37 3.20 -11.27 5.01
C PRO A 37 2.52 -9.95 5.36
N ARG A 38 1.77 -9.93 6.47
CA ARG A 38 1.20 -8.70 7.03
C ARG A 38 2.28 -7.87 7.72
N GLY A 39 2.20 -6.56 7.61
CA GLY A 39 2.97 -5.60 8.40
C GLY A 39 4.28 -5.12 7.76
N LEU A 40 4.53 -5.40 6.49
CA LEU A 40 5.67 -4.81 5.78
C LEU A 40 5.36 -3.35 5.44
N LEU A 41 6.24 -2.44 5.82
CA LEU A 41 6.11 -1.02 5.53
C LEU A 41 6.32 -0.75 4.03
N LEU A 42 5.35 -0.09 3.41
CA LEU A 42 5.44 0.37 2.02
C LEU A 42 5.92 1.83 1.96
N GLY A 43 5.43 2.67 2.88
CA GLY A 43 5.65 4.11 2.81
C GLY A 43 4.64 4.90 3.64
N SER A 44 4.55 6.19 3.38
CA SER A 44 3.55 7.09 3.95
C SER A 44 2.71 7.74 2.87
N ILE A 45 1.45 8.08 3.17
CA ILE A 45 0.58 8.83 2.26
C ILE A 45 1.24 10.19 1.94
N ARG A 46 1.40 10.48 0.65
CA ARG A 46 1.91 11.75 0.16
C ARG A 46 0.77 12.69 -0.23
N ASP A 47 -0.18 12.19 -1.01
CA ASP A 47 -1.33 12.95 -1.48
C ASP A 47 -2.56 12.04 -1.61
N VAL A 48 -3.75 12.60 -1.41
CA VAL A 48 -5.03 11.89 -1.51
C VAL A 48 -5.86 12.54 -2.59
N GLU A 49 -6.18 11.76 -3.62
CA GLU A 49 -7.02 12.18 -4.73
C GLU A 49 -8.46 11.72 -4.51
N GLU A 50 -9.35 12.68 -4.30
CA GLU A 50 -10.79 12.50 -4.22
C GLU A 50 -11.46 13.21 -5.38
N ARG A 51 -12.32 12.49 -6.13
CA ARG A 51 -13.11 13.06 -7.21
C ARG A 51 -14.59 13.01 -6.83
N PRO A 52 -15.36 14.10 -6.98
CA PRO A 52 -16.74 14.22 -6.50
C PRO A 52 -17.74 13.14 -6.97
N GLN A 53 -17.43 12.41 -8.05
CA GLN A 53 -18.29 11.38 -8.63
C GLN A 53 -17.62 9.99 -8.66
N ALA A 54 -16.42 9.85 -8.10
CA ALA A 54 -15.73 8.57 -8.07
C ALA A 54 -16.24 7.72 -6.88
N PRO A 55 -16.52 6.42 -7.09
CA PRO A 55 -16.96 5.53 -6.00
C PRO A 55 -15.84 5.18 -5.02
N PHE A 56 -14.59 5.50 -5.37
CA PHE A 56 -13.40 5.26 -4.55
C PHE A 56 -12.44 6.43 -4.64
N LYS A 57 -11.65 6.60 -3.58
CA LYS A 57 -10.49 7.48 -3.53
C LYS A 57 -9.24 6.74 -3.97
N SER A 58 -8.22 7.50 -4.34
CA SER A 58 -6.85 7.01 -4.51
C SER A 58 -5.88 7.86 -3.71
N ALA A 59 -4.72 7.29 -3.37
CA ALA A 59 -3.66 8.02 -2.71
C ALA A 59 -2.30 7.64 -3.31
N THR A 60 -1.39 8.61 -3.37
CA THR A 60 0.02 8.35 -3.72
C THR A 60 0.83 8.18 -2.45
N LEU A 61 1.85 7.34 -2.49
CA LEU A 61 2.76 7.12 -1.37
C LEU A 61 4.14 7.71 -1.64
N GLU A 62 4.76 8.21 -0.59
CA GLU A 62 6.21 8.33 -0.51
C GLU A 62 6.78 6.97 -0.06
N PRO A 63 7.59 6.28 -0.89
CA PRO A 63 8.12 4.96 -0.55
C PRO A 63 9.05 5.02 0.67
N ALA A 64 8.96 4.01 1.55
CA ALA A 64 9.85 3.92 2.71
C ALA A 64 11.28 3.47 2.36
N ALA A 65 11.47 2.86 1.19
CA ALA A 65 12.75 2.33 0.74
C ALA A 65 13.14 2.94 -0.61
N THR A 66 14.38 3.42 -0.69
CA THR A 66 14.99 3.88 -1.94
C THR A 66 15.49 2.68 -2.74
N MET A 67 15.02 2.53 -3.99
CA MET A 67 15.37 1.39 -4.84
C MET A 67 16.74 1.50 -5.53
N SER A 68 17.39 2.66 -5.45
CA SER A 68 18.74 2.86 -6.00
C SER A 68 19.82 2.44 -4.99
N GLY A 69 20.81 1.67 -5.44
CA GLY A 69 21.98 1.33 -4.62
C GLY A 69 21.72 0.25 -3.56
N LEU A 70 20.80 -0.68 -3.82
CA LEU A 70 20.56 -1.81 -2.94
C LEU A 70 21.73 -2.81 -3.01
N GLU A 71 22.43 -3.00 -1.89
CA GLU A 71 23.50 -4.01 -1.77
C GLU A 71 23.00 -5.32 -1.12
N THR A 72 22.06 -5.20 -0.17
CA THR A 72 21.51 -6.33 0.58
C THR A 72 19.99 -6.26 0.58
N VAL A 73 19.34 -7.40 0.36
CA VAL A 73 17.88 -7.54 0.37
C VAL A 73 17.45 -8.76 1.17
N LEU A 74 16.25 -8.69 1.76
CA LEU A 74 15.62 -9.80 2.46
C LEU A 74 14.50 -10.39 1.61
N VAL A 75 14.61 -11.68 1.26
CA VAL A 75 13.58 -12.41 0.53
C VAL A 75 12.76 -13.24 1.51
N LEU A 76 11.46 -12.96 1.60
CA LEU A 76 10.52 -13.67 2.47
C LEU A 76 9.76 -14.73 1.66
N VAL A 77 10.23 -15.98 1.73
CA VAL A 77 9.65 -17.12 0.98
C VAL A 77 8.59 -17.91 1.76
N SER A 78 8.47 -17.69 3.07
CA SER A 78 7.50 -18.38 3.92
C SER A 78 6.97 -17.45 5.00
N PHE A 79 5.65 -17.38 5.12
CA PHE A 79 4.94 -16.62 6.14
C PHE A 79 3.55 -17.23 6.34
N LYS A 80 2.92 -16.93 7.48
CA LYS A 80 1.53 -17.35 7.72
C LYS A 80 0.59 -16.42 6.93
N PRO A 81 -0.19 -16.93 5.96
CA PRO A 81 -1.12 -16.10 5.20
C PRO A 81 -2.16 -15.48 6.14
N ALA A 82 -2.54 -14.23 5.90
CA ALA A 82 -3.66 -13.66 6.64
C ALA A 82 -4.94 -14.40 6.22
N ARG A 83 -5.60 -15.05 7.19
CA ARG A 83 -6.90 -15.68 6.92
C ARG A 83 -7.91 -14.57 6.63
N LEU A 84 -8.66 -14.74 5.54
CA LEU A 84 -9.94 -14.05 5.39
C LEU A 84 -10.90 -14.70 6.37
N THR A 85 -10.91 -14.24 7.63
CA THR A 85 -12.02 -14.57 8.53
C THR A 85 -13.21 -13.75 8.07
N GLY A 86 -14.03 -14.35 7.20
CA GLY A 86 -15.43 -13.97 7.07
C GLY A 86 -16.21 -14.50 8.30
N PRO A 87 -17.44 -14.00 8.53
CA PRO A 87 -18.39 -14.67 9.40
C PRO A 87 -18.65 -16.11 8.94
#